data_AF-A0A640WFZ3-F1
#
_entry.id   AF-A0A640WFZ3-F1
#
_cell.length_a   1.000
_cell.length_b   1.000
_cell.length_c   1.000
_cell.angle_alpha   90.00
_cell.angle_beta   90.00
_cell.angle_gamma   90.00
#
_symmetry.space_group_name_H-M   'P 1'
#
loop_
_entity.id
_entity.type
_entity.pdbx_description
1 polymer ?
#
loop_
_entity_poly.entity_id
_entity_poly.type
_entity_poly.pdbx_seq_one_letter_code
_entity_poly.pdbx_strand_id
1 'polypeptide(L)' 'MTRRKKTRSLADKVTIRTGKRKDYRRWRHDNPDEVAPSRRYVDKKTQQRKLQAERKRQRQSAPPLPLHKPSNDDKDSD' A
#
# COMPACT_ATOMS: atom_id res chain seq x y z
N MET A 1 17.22 30.11 13.74
CA MET A 1 16.29 29.44 12.79
C MET A 1 16.27 27.92 13.08
N THR A 2 15.32 27.39 13.86
CA THR A 2 15.26 25.95 14.21
C THR A 2 14.60 25.13 13.10
N ARG A 3 14.87 23.82 13.01
CA ARG A 3 14.21 22.90 12.04
C ARG A 3 12.69 23.05 12.09
N ARG A 4 12.13 23.19 13.31
CA ARG A 4 10.71 23.47 13.55
C ARG A 4 10.25 24.79 12.92
N LYS A 5 11.01 25.89 13.02
CA LYS A 5 10.70 27.18 12.35
C LYS A 5 10.82 27.09 10.82
N LYS A 6 11.77 26.32 10.28
CA LYS A 6 11.97 26.13 8.83
C LYS A 6 10.86 25.31 8.16
N THR A 7 10.30 24.31 8.84
CA THR A 7 9.31 23.38 8.25
C THR A 7 7.85 23.67 8.61
N ARG A 8 7.56 24.48 9.64
CA ARG A 8 6.19 24.81 10.08
C ARG A 8 5.33 25.41 8.95
N SER A 9 5.96 26.26 8.13
CA SER A 9 5.30 26.96 7.02
C SER A 9 4.84 26.02 5.90
N LEU A 10 5.61 24.99 5.54
CA LEU A 10 5.23 24.13 4.41
C LEU A 10 4.06 23.20 4.71
N ALA A 11 3.93 22.72 5.96
CA ALA A 11 2.83 21.83 6.35
C ALA A 11 1.49 22.57 6.53
N ASP A 12 1.53 23.82 6.99
CA ASP A 12 0.35 24.65 7.23
C ASP A 12 -0.10 25.45 5.99
N LYS A 13 0.77 25.63 4.98
CA LYS A 13 0.45 26.31 3.70
C LYS A 13 -0.13 25.39 2.62
N VAL A 14 -0.31 24.10 2.89
CA VAL A 14 -1.07 23.24 1.97
C VAL A 14 -2.55 23.56 2.15
N THR A 15 -3.00 24.58 1.41
CA THR A 15 -4.40 24.98 1.30
C THR A 15 -5.11 23.90 0.50
N ILE A 16 -5.64 22.89 1.20
CA ILE A 16 -6.63 22.01 0.60
C ILE A 16 -7.91 22.85 0.53
N ARG A 17 -8.78 22.60 -0.47
CA ARG A 17 -10.02 23.33 -0.72
C ARG A 17 -10.97 23.44 0.51
N THR A 18 -10.68 22.69 1.58
CA THR A 18 -11.40 22.60 2.87
C THR A 18 -10.63 23.17 4.09
N GLY A 19 -9.46 23.81 3.92
CA GLY A 19 -8.67 24.41 5.02
C GLY A 19 -7.28 23.78 5.22
N LYS A 20 -6.72 23.86 6.45
CA LYS A 20 -5.39 23.28 6.75
C LYS A 20 -5.45 21.76 6.66
N ARG A 21 -4.37 21.12 6.19
CA ARG A 21 -4.26 19.65 6.04
C ARG A 21 -4.62 18.85 7.31
N LYS A 22 -4.29 19.38 8.50
CA LYS A 22 -4.61 18.74 9.78
C LYS A 22 -6.11 18.77 10.07
N ASP A 23 -6.76 19.87 9.73
CA ASP A 23 -8.18 20.08 9.93
C ASP A 23 -8.97 19.16 8.98
N TYR A 24 -8.54 19.01 7.72
CA TYR A 24 -9.13 18.05 6.80
C TYR A 24 -8.95 16.58 7.24
N ARG A 25 -7.82 16.24 7.86
CA ARG A 25 -7.62 14.89 8.40
C ARG A 25 -8.58 14.62 9.56
N ARG A 26 -8.68 15.56 10.51
CA ARG A 26 -9.61 15.45 11.65
C ARG A 26 -11.06 15.39 11.15
N TRP A 27 -11.44 16.30 10.27
CA TRP A 27 -12.76 16.34 9.67
C TRP A 27 -13.13 15.03 8.94
N ARG A 28 -12.18 14.39 8.23
CA ARG A 28 -12.40 13.06 7.63
C ARG A 28 -12.62 11.93 8.62
N HIS A 29 -12.04 12.03 9.82
CA HIS A 29 -12.30 11.05 10.88
C HIS A 29 -13.67 11.31 11.52
N ASP A 30 -14.04 12.58 11.68
CA ASP A 30 -15.32 12.98 12.26
C ASP A 30 -16.49 12.77 11.27
N ASN A 31 -16.24 12.79 9.95
CA ASN A 31 -17.23 12.62 8.87
C ASN A 31 -16.77 11.53 7.88
N PRO A 32 -16.82 10.25 8.26
CA PRO A 32 -16.31 9.15 7.43
C PRO A 32 -17.11 8.96 6.14
N ASP A 33 -18.41 9.25 6.16
CA ASP A 33 -19.32 8.97 5.04
C ASP A 33 -19.23 10.02 3.92
N GLU A 34 -18.74 11.23 4.23
CA GLU A 34 -18.66 12.33 3.27
C GLU A 34 -17.45 12.22 2.31
N VAL A 35 -16.44 11.42 2.67
CA VAL A 35 -15.25 11.20 1.83
C VAL A 35 -15.22 9.77 1.33
N ALA A 36 -16.16 9.46 0.45
CA ALA A 36 -16.14 8.22 -0.31
C ALA A 36 -15.31 8.35 -1.59
N PRO A 37 -14.49 7.34 -1.95
CA PRO A 37 -13.89 7.27 -3.28
C PRO A 37 -14.98 7.15 -4.34
N SER A 38 -14.72 7.68 -5.55
CA SER A 38 -15.69 7.61 -6.63
C SER A 38 -16.02 6.17 -7.03
N ARG A 39 -17.25 5.93 -7.49
CA ARG A 39 -17.74 4.60 -7.90
C ARG A 39 -16.81 3.92 -8.90
N ARG A 40 -16.36 4.65 -9.93
CA ARG A 40 -15.38 4.17 -10.92
C ARG A 40 -14.08 3.68 -10.28
N TYR A 41 -13.59 4.38 -9.25
CA TYR A 41 -12.38 3.98 -8.54
C TYR A 41 -12.59 2.67 -7.77
N VAL A 42 -13.73 2.54 -7.10
CA VAL A 42 -14.12 1.31 -6.38
C VAL A 42 -14.20 0.13 -7.35
N ASP A 43 -14.92 0.28 -8.45
CA ASP A 43 -15.09 -0.77 -9.46
C ASP A 43 -13.77 -1.21 -10.09
N LYS A 44 -12.87 -0.25 -10.39
CA LYS A 44 -11.52 -0.56 -10.86
C LYS A 44 -10.76 -1.40 -9.83
N LYS A 45 -10.85 -1.05 -8.55
CA LYS A 45 -10.12 -1.77 -7.48
C LYS A 45 -10.70 -3.15 -7.20
N THR A 46 -12.01 -3.35 -7.29
CA THR A 46 -12.62 -4.68 -7.16
C THR A 46 -12.16 -5.60 -8.30
N GLN A 47 -12.16 -5.11 -9.54
CA GLN A 47 -11.63 -5.84 -10.70
C GLN A 47 -10.15 -6.21 -10.51
N GLN A 48 -9.31 -5.27 -10.07
CA GLN A 48 -7.89 -5.53 -9.80
C GLN A 48 -7.68 -6.64 -8.77
N ARG A 49 -8.44 -6.63 -7.66
CA ARG A 49 -8.35 -7.68 -6.63
C ARG A 49 -8.78 -9.04 -7.15
N LYS A 50 -9.84 -9.09 -7.99
CA LYS A 50 -10.30 -10.33 -8.62
C LYS A 50 -9.20 -10.96 -9.49
N LEU A 51 -8.56 -10.17 -10.35
CA LEU A 51 -7.46 -10.64 -11.19
C LEU A 51 -6.25 -11.08 -10.36
N GLN A 52 -5.94 -10.38 -9.28
CA GLN A 52 -4.86 -10.79 -8.37
C GLN A 52 -5.17 -12.12 -7.66
N ALA A 53 -6.41 -12.32 -7.21
CA ALA A 53 -6.83 -13.56 -6.58
C ALA A 53 -6.73 -14.74 -7.56
N GLU A 54 -7.13 -14.53 -8.80
CA GLU A 54 -7.01 -15.54 -9.87
C GLU A 54 -5.54 -15.89 -10.14
N ARG A 55 -4.67 -14.89 -10.33
CA ARG A 55 -3.22 -15.12 -10.49
C ARG A 55 -2.61 -15.83 -9.29
N LYS A 56 -3.03 -15.47 -8.07
CA LYS A 56 -2.57 -16.16 -6.85
C LYS A 56 -2.98 -17.62 -6.87
N ARG A 57 -4.24 -17.92 -7.20
CA ARG A 57 -4.73 -19.30 -7.31
C ARG A 57 -3.94 -20.10 -8.37
N GLN A 58 -3.69 -19.52 -9.54
CA GLN A 58 -2.88 -20.16 -10.59
C GLN A 58 -1.46 -20.48 -10.12
N ARG A 59 -0.83 -19.58 -9.35
CA ARG A 59 0.50 -19.83 -8.76
C ARG A 59 0.47 -20.97 -7.73
N GLN A 60 -0.58 -21.07 -6.93
CA GLN A 60 -0.71 -22.14 -5.93
C GLN A 60 -0.97 -23.50 -6.59
N SER A 61 -1.65 -23.54 -7.73
CA SER A 61 -1.85 -24.76 -8.50
C SER A 61 -0.66 -25.13 -9.41
N ALA A 62 0.32 -24.24 -9.56
CA ALA A 62 1.47 -24.51 -10.42
C ALA A 62 2.39 -25.53 -9.74
N PRO A 63 2.97 -26.48 -10.48
CA PRO A 63 3.96 -27.39 -9.93
C PRO A 63 5.17 -26.61 -9.41
N PRO A 64 5.77 -27.05 -8.28
CA PRO A 64 6.98 -26.43 -7.77
C PRO A 64 8.09 -26.54 -8.83
N LEU A 65 8.82 -25.44 -9.04
CA LEU A 65 9.97 -25.45 -9.92
C LEU A 65 11.01 -26.44 -9.38
N PRO A 66 11.71 -27.18 -10.25
CA PRO A 66 12.85 -27.98 -9.86
C PRO A 66 13.98 -27.04 -9.42
N LEU A 67 13.95 -26.61 -8.16
CA LEU A 67 15.10 -26.05 -7.48
C LEU A 67 16.17 -27.14 -7.47
N HIS A 68 17.39 -26.79 -7.88
CA HIS A 68 18.51 -27.73 -7.91
C HIS A 68 18.57 -28.50 -6.59
N LYS A 69 18.77 -29.83 -6.67
CA LYS A 69 18.97 -30.67 -5.49
C LYS A 69 20.06 -30.03 -4.62
N PRO A 70 19.92 -29.99 -3.28
CA PRO A 70 21.05 -29.62 -2.45
C PRO A 70 22.22 -30.54 -2.85
N SER A 71 23.33 -29.96 -3.29
CA SER A 71 24.56 -30.72 -3.42
C SER A 71 24.84 -31.32 -2.05
N ASN A 72 25.08 -32.63 -2.02
CA ASN A 72 25.63 -33.32 -0.86
C ASN A 72 27.08 -32.85 -0.67
N ASP A 73 27.29 -31.57 -0.40
CA ASP A 73 28.57 -31.01 0.04
C ASP A 73 28.66 -31.13 1.56
N ASP A 74 28.56 -32.36 2.05
CA ASP A 74 29.04 -32.76 3.37
C ASP A 74 29.74 -34.11 3.15
N LYS A 75 30.84 -34.06 2.39
CA LYS A 75 31.89 -35.08 2.48
C LYS A 75 32.61 -34.81 3.80
N ASP A 76 32.15 -35.48 4.84
CA ASP A 76 32.87 -35.63 6.11
C ASP A 76 34.36 -35.89 5.81
N SER A 77 35.18 -35.01 6.36
CA SER A 77 36.63 -35.12 6.37
C SER A 77 36.99 -36.03 7.54
N ASP A 78 37.50 -37.22 7.25
CA ASP A 78 38.18 -38.12 8.19
C ASP A 78 39.60 -38.38 7.65
#